data_AF-A0A529NW40-F1
#
_entry.id   AF-A0A529NW40-F1
#
_cell.length_a   1.000
_cell.length_b   1.000
_cell.length_c   1.000
_cell.angle_alpha   90.00
_cell.angle_beta   90.00
_cell.angle_gamma   90.00
#
_symmetry.space_group_name_H-M   'P 1'
#
loop_
_entity.id
_entity.type
_entity.pdbx_description
1 polymer ?
#
loop_
_entity_poly.entity_id
_entity_poly.type
_entity_poly.pdbx_seq_one_letter_code
_entity_poly.pdbx_strand_id
1 'polypeptide(L)'
;MLRTIVCLSAVVAGLVSSGAFAAPSGDGAEREARAPGGILLAQDGNIDVYYDARGNRVIVDADTGKVIAIQPPNTRLDRRALRRQLRMQELGRAPVEDD
;
A
#
# COMPACT_ATOMS: atom_id res chain seq x y z
N MET A 1 51.19 2.55 12.17
CA MET A 1 50.43 3.73 12.64
C MET A 1 49.95 4.61 11.48
N LEU A 2 50.83 5.07 10.58
CA LEU A 2 50.40 5.92 9.45
C LEU A 2 49.48 5.19 8.45
N ARG A 3 49.79 3.94 8.11
CA ARG A 3 48.94 3.10 7.21
C ARG A 3 47.52 2.90 7.73
N THR A 4 47.36 2.69 9.03
CA THR A 4 46.04 2.46 9.64
C THR A 4 45.20 3.72 9.66
N ILE A 5 45.83 4.88 9.89
CA ILE A 5 45.15 6.19 9.85
C ILE A 5 44.66 6.50 8.43
N VAL A 6 45.50 6.31 7.41
CA VAL A 6 45.13 6.55 6.01
C VAL A 6 43.96 5.66 5.56
N CYS A 7 43.98 4.37 5.93
CA CYS A 7 42.87 3.46 5.61
C CYS A 7 41.57 3.86 6.30
N LEU A 8 41.62 4.28 7.57
CA LEU A 8 40.44 4.74 8.31
C LEU A 8 39.83 6.01 7.68
N SER A 9 40.68 6.95 7.26
CA SER A 9 40.23 8.18 6.57
C SER A 9 39.52 7.89 5.25
N ALA A 10 40.00 6.90 4.48
CA ALA A 10 39.38 6.52 3.21
C ALA A 10 37.98 5.91 3.40
N VAL A 11 37.78 5.10 4.45
CA VAL A 11 36.47 4.51 4.77
C VAL A 11 35.48 5.57 5.24
N VAL A 12 35.91 6.50 6.10
CA VAL A 12 35.06 7.60 6.58
C VAL A 12 34.65 8.52 5.42
N ALA A 13 35.57 8.85 4.51
CA ALA A 13 35.25 9.66 3.33
C ALA A 13 34.20 9.00 2.41
N GLY A 14 34.22 7.66 2.29
CA GLY A 14 33.23 6.91 1.51
C GLY A 14 31.83 6.81 2.16
N LEU A 15 31.74 6.91 3.49
CA LEU A 15 30.46 6.90 4.20
C LEU A 15 29.71 8.24 4.09
N VAL A 16 30.42 9.36 3.99
CA VAL A 16 29.82 10.71 3.87
C VAL A 16 29.08 10.90 2.53
N SER A 17 29.47 10.16 1.48
CA SER A 17 28.84 10.23 0.16
C SER A 17 27.62 9.31 -0.02
N SER A 18 27.26 8.52 1.00
CA SER A 18 26.04 7.72 1.00
C SER A 18 24.86 8.59 1.43
N GLY A 19 24.26 9.31 0.48
CA GLY A 19 23.02 10.03 0.72
C GLY A 19 21.91 9.07 1.18
N ALA A 20 21.19 9.44 2.23
CA ALA A 20 19.99 8.71 2.64
C ALA A 20 18.93 8.88 1.55
N PHE A 21 18.63 7.81 0.81
CA PHE A 21 17.44 7.75 -0.02
C PHE A 21 16.22 7.59 0.89
N ALA A 22 15.60 8.70 1.27
CA ALA A 22 14.23 8.65 1.77
C ALA A 22 13.35 8.16 0.61
N ALA A 23 12.56 7.11 0.84
CA ALA A 23 11.46 6.81 -0.06
C ALA A 23 10.60 8.07 -0.19
N PRO A 24 10.12 8.44 -1.40
CA PRO A 24 9.20 9.54 -1.53
C PRO A 24 8.02 9.28 -0.59
N SER A 25 8.00 10.03 0.50
CA SER A 25 6.82 10.15 1.34
C SER A 25 5.87 10.88 0.42
N GLY A 26 4.86 10.19 -0.10
CA GLY A 26 3.89 10.77 -1.02
C GLY A 26 3.06 11.82 -0.31
N ASP A 27 3.68 12.96 0.01
CA ASP A 27 3.04 14.15 0.58
C ASP A 27 2.36 15.00 -0.51
N GLY A 28 2.18 14.39 -1.67
CA GLY A 28 1.53 14.93 -2.84
C GLY A 28 1.23 13.76 -3.74
N ALA A 29 0.24 12.94 -3.37
CA ALA A 29 -0.48 12.23 -4.41
C ALA A 29 -0.98 13.30 -5.36
N GLU A 30 -0.32 13.43 -6.52
CA GLU A 30 -0.83 14.24 -7.62
C GLU A 30 -2.29 13.85 -7.77
N ARG A 31 -3.17 14.82 -7.50
CA ARG A 31 -4.61 14.68 -7.64
C ARG A 31 -4.83 14.46 -9.12
N GLU A 32 -4.84 13.19 -9.53
CA GLU A 32 -4.92 12.77 -10.92
C GLU A 32 -6.10 13.52 -11.54
N ALA A 33 -5.79 14.47 -12.42
CA ALA A 33 -6.76 15.46 -12.87
C ALA A 33 -7.92 14.72 -13.53
N ARG A 34 -9.11 14.90 -12.97
CA ARG A 34 -10.32 14.18 -13.35
C ARG A 34 -10.60 14.33 -14.85
N ALA A 35 -10.46 13.23 -15.59
CA ALA A 35 -10.88 13.19 -16.99
C ALA A 35 -12.42 13.38 -17.09
N PRO A 36 -12.92 14.33 -17.89
CA PRO A 36 -14.36 14.52 -18.04
C PRO A 36 -14.98 13.31 -18.76
N GLY A 37 -15.98 12.67 -18.12
CA GLY A 37 -16.74 11.55 -18.70
C GLY A 37 -16.31 10.12 -18.27
N GLY A 38 -15.34 9.98 -17.37
CA GLY A 38 -14.93 8.67 -16.83
C GLY A 38 -15.88 8.11 -15.76
N ILE A 39 -15.85 6.78 -15.56
CA ILE A 39 -16.59 6.09 -14.48
C ILE A 39 -16.25 6.76 -13.15
N LEU A 40 -17.25 7.39 -12.55
CA LEU A 40 -17.13 8.07 -11.27
C LEU A 40 -17.22 7.01 -10.16
N LEU A 41 -16.07 6.58 -9.63
CA LEU A 41 -16.07 5.80 -8.40
C LEU A 41 -16.69 6.70 -7.31
N ALA A 42 -17.77 6.22 -6.67
CA ALA A 42 -18.45 6.95 -5.60
C ALA A 42 -17.61 7.12 -4.31
N GLN A 43 -16.41 6.52 -4.28
CA GLN A 43 -15.48 6.68 -3.17
C GLN A 43 -14.71 7.98 -3.38
N ASP A 44 -15.05 9.00 -2.59
CA ASP A 44 -14.45 10.34 -2.62
C ASP A 44 -12.96 10.39 -2.22
N GLY A 45 -12.26 9.25 -2.22
CA GLY A 45 -10.81 9.19 -1.98
C GLY A 45 -10.33 9.74 -0.64
N ASN A 46 -11.24 10.09 0.27
CA ASN A 46 -10.95 10.81 1.51
C ASN A 46 -10.46 9.87 2.62
N ILE A 47 -9.47 9.03 2.29
CA ILE A 47 -8.90 8.04 3.20
C ILE A 47 -7.42 7.90 2.89
N ASP A 48 -6.61 8.14 3.90
CA ASP A 48 -5.17 7.94 3.84
C ASP A 48 -4.81 6.50 4.22
N VAL A 49 -3.71 6.01 3.66
CA VAL A 49 -3.23 4.65 3.94
C VAL A 49 -1.76 4.67 4.32
N TYR A 50 -1.49 4.20 5.53
CA TYR A 50 -0.15 4.00 6.06
C TYR A 50 0.19 2.52 6.22
N TYR A 51 1.47 2.22 6.43
CA TYR A 51 1.95 0.90 6.77
C TYR A 51 2.66 0.93 8.12
N ASP A 52 2.30 0.03 9.03
CA ASP A 52 3.01 -0.11 10.30
C ASP A 52 4.33 -0.90 10.12
N ALA A 53 5.13 -1.01 11.19
CA ALA A 53 6.40 -1.75 11.18
C ALA A 53 6.24 -3.26 10.88
N ARG A 54 5.02 -3.80 10.95
CA ARG A 54 4.69 -5.20 10.67
C ARG A 54 4.14 -5.38 9.24
N GLY A 55 4.05 -4.31 8.46
CA GLY A 55 3.49 -4.32 7.10
C GLY A 55 1.95 -4.36 7.06
N ASN A 56 1.28 -4.09 8.18
CA ASN A 56 -0.18 -3.95 8.19
C ASN A 56 -0.57 -2.63 7.53
N ARG A 57 -1.64 -2.64 6.74
CA ARG A 57 -2.25 -1.42 6.18
C ARG A 57 -3.12 -0.77 7.24
N VAL A 58 -2.80 0.46 7.60
CA VAL A 58 -3.58 1.28 8.52
C VAL A 58 -4.34 2.30 7.68
N ILE A 59 -5.67 2.19 7.68
CA ILE A 59 -6.58 3.06 6.93
C ILE A 59 -7.05 4.16 7.88
N VAL A 60 -6.82 5.40 7.48
CA VAL A 60 -7.01 6.59 8.32
C VAL A 60 -7.95 7.56 7.62
N ASP A 61 -8.89 8.11 8.37
CA ASP A 61 -9.72 9.23 7.92
C ASP A 61 -8.84 10.46 7.66
N ALA A 62 -8.84 10.96 6.42
CA ALA A 62 -7.98 12.07 6.01
C ALA A 62 -8.33 13.38 6.75
N ASP A 63 -9.61 13.59 7.11
CA ASP A 63 -10.04 14.81 7.78
C ASP A 63 -9.75 14.81 9.28
N THR A 64 -9.78 13.63 9.92
CA THR A 64 -9.70 13.52 11.39
C THR A 64 -8.46 12.83 11.92
N GLY A 65 -7.68 12.17 11.05
CA GLY A 65 -6.52 11.36 11.45
C GLY A 65 -6.88 10.09 12.23
N LYS A 66 -8.17 9.72 12.30
CA LYS A 66 -8.62 8.54 13.06
C LYS A 66 -8.43 7.27 12.26
N VAL A 67 -7.95 6.22 12.93
CA VAL A 67 -7.84 4.89 12.32
C VAL A 67 -9.23 4.28 12.17
N ILE A 68 -9.63 4.02 10.93
CA ILE A 68 -10.92 3.41 10.58
C ILE A 68 -10.77 1.88 10.57
N ALA A 69 -9.64 1.37 10.07
CA ALA A 69 -9.38 -0.05 9.98
C ALA A 69 -7.88 -0.39 9.92
N ILE A 70 -7.54 -1.58 10.42
CA ILE A 70 -6.21 -2.18 10.26
C ILE A 70 -6.37 -3.50 9.51
N GLN A 71 -5.65 -3.64 8.40
CA GLN A 71 -5.65 -4.84 7.57
C GLN A 71 -4.29 -5.54 7.66
N PRO A 72 -4.25 -6.80 8.09
CA PRO A 72 -3.05 -7.62 8.01
C PRO A 72 -2.47 -7.70 6.59
N PRO A 73 -1.16 -7.94 6.46
CA PRO A 73 -0.54 -8.19 5.16
C PRO A 73 -1.25 -9.34 4.44
N ASN A 74 -1.37 -9.24 3.12
CA ASN A 74 -1.93 -10.25 2.21
C ASN A 74 -3.46 -10.48 2.20
N THR A 75 -4.23 -9.77 3.03
CA THR A 75 -5.71 -9.92 3.08
C THR A 75 -6.45 -9.68 1.75
N ARG A 76 -5.83 -8.98 0.78
CA ARG A 76 -6.40 -8.76 -0.56
C ARG A 76 -6.44 -10.02 -1.43
N LEU A 77 -5.43 -10.89 -1.33
CA LEU A 77 -5.34 -12.09 -2.15
C LEU A 77 -6.42 -13.10 -1.74
N ASP A 78 -6.62 -13.29 -0.43
CA ASP A 78 -7.62 -14.21 0.11
C ASP A 78 -9.06 -13.80 -0.26
N ARG A 79 -9.39 -12.51 -0.21
CA ARG A 79 -10.72 -12.03 -0.65
C ARG A 79 -11.00 -12.24 -2.13
N ARG A 80 -9.97 -12.23 -2.99
CA ARG A 80 -10.14 -12.48 -4.43
C ARG A 80 -10.31 -13.97 -4.71
N ALA A 81 -9.59 -14.83 -3.98
CA ALA A 81 -9.79 -16.27 -4.01
C ALA A 81 -11.20 -16.65 -3.49
N LEU A 82 -11.59 -16.13 -2.33
CA LEU A 82 -12.90 -16.35 -1.73
C LEU A 82 -14.05 -15.92 -2.66
N ARG A 83 -13.96 -14.73 -3.29
CA ARG A 83 -14.97 -14.29 -4.26
C ARG A 83 -15.07 -15.20 -5.48
N ARG A 84 -13.93 -15.72 -5.97
CA ARG A 84 -13.95 -16.69 -7.08
C ARG A 84 -14.61 -18.00 -6.64
N GLN A 85 -14.30 -18.48 -5.44
CA GLN A 85 -14.89 -19.68 -4.87
C GLN A 85 -16.40 -19.55 -4.66
N LEU A 86 -16.86 -18.44 -4.07
CA LEU A 86 -18.29 -18.15 -3.89
C LEU A 86 -19.02 -18.09 -5.24
N ARG A 87 -18.44 -17.41 -6.23
CA ARG A 87 -19.02 -17.38 -7.58
C ARG A 87 -19.10 -18.76 -8.22
N MET A 88 -18.09 -19.61 -8.05
CA MET A 88 -18.13 -21.00 -8.52
C MET A 88 -19.22 -21.82 -7.81
N GLN A 89 -19.43 -21.57 -6.51
CA GLN A 89 -20.47 -22.23 -5.72
C GLN A 89 -21.88 -21.80 -6.14
N GLU A 90 -22.09 -20.52 -6.44
CA GLU A 90 -23.34 -19.98 -6.97
C GLU A 90 -23.67 -20.53 -8.36
N LEU A 91 -22.67 -20.60 -9.25
CA LEU A 91 -22.83 -21.14 -10.60
C LEU A 91 -23.10 -22.66 -10.61
N GLY A 92 -22.53 -23.40 -9.65
CA GLY A 92 -22.82 -24.83 -9.46
C GLY A 92 -24.18 -25.12 -8.79
N ARG A 93 -24.88 -24.08 -8.31
CA ARG A 93 -26.19 -24.17 -7.65
C ARG A 93 -27.33 -23.63 -8.53
N ALA A 94 -27.14 -23.56 -9.86
CA ALA A 94 -28.21 -23.17 -10.79
C ALA A 94 -29.54 -23.86 -10.40
N PRO A 95 -30.65 -23.10 -10.31
CA PRO A 95 -31.90 -23.65 -9.83
C PRO A 95 -32.34 -24.78 -10.77
N VAL A 96 -32.68 -25.92 -10.20
CA VAL A 96 -33.52 -26.89 -10.89
C VAL A 96 -34.84 -26.15 -11.12
N GLU A 97 -35.08 -25.75 -12.35
CA GLU A 97 -36.42 -25.33 -12.78
C GLU A 97 -37.29 -26.59 -12.69
N ASP A 98 -38.09 -26.67 -11.63
CA ASP A 98 -39.13 -27.68 -11.47
C ASP A 98 -40.31 -27.27 -12.39
N ASP A 99 -40.47 -27.96 -13.52
CA ASP A 99 -41.69 -28.02 -14.34
C ASP A 99 -42.57 -29.21 -13.91
#